data_AF-F0T712-F1
#
_entry.id   AF-F0T712-F1
#
_cell.length_a   1.000
_cell.length_b   1.000
_cell.length_c   1.000
_cell.angle_alpha   90.00
_cell.angle_beta   90.00
_cell.angle_gamma   90.00
#
_symmetry.space_group_name_H-M   'P 1'
#
loop_
_entity.id
_entity.type
_entity.pdbx_description
1 polymer ?
#
loop_
_entity_poly.entity_id
_entity_poly.type
_entity_poly.pdbx_seq_one_letter_code
_entity_poly.pdbx_strand_id
1 'polypeptide(L)'
;MIIHANVILISSYAVAVISSIVVGLLLRIPLLPERPMRQSWTISIVFPTAVLALGFSAMVFKLGVDGLLVAAIIGIITALFSKYILERVLPEPVMEES
;
A
#
# COMPACT_ATOMS: atom_id res chain seq x y z
N MET A 1 -26.29 16.07 2.59
CA MET A 1 -25.15 16.03 1.63
C MET A 1 -23.80 15.67 2.27
N ILE A 2 -23.64 15.73 3.60
CA ILE A 2 -22.37 15.38 4.29
C ILE A 2 -22.10 13.85 4.26
N ILE A 3 -23.15 13.03 4.35
CA ILE A 3 -23.04 11.57 4.36
C ILE A 3 -22.46 11.04 3.03
N HIS A 4 -22.90 11.60 1.88
CA HIS A 4 -22.43 11.13 0.57
C HIS A 4 -20.95 11.43 0.35
N ALA A 5 -20.47 12.61 0.74
CA ALA A 5 -19.05 12.96 0.67
C ALA A 5 -18.18 12.04 1.55
N ASN A 6 -18.65 11.73 2.76
CA ASN A 6 -17.93 10.85 3.67
C ASN A 6 -17.90 9.38 3.17
N VAL A 7 -19.00 8.91 2.60
CA VAL A 7 -19.08 7.57 1.99
C VAL A 7 -18.12 7.46 0.80
N ILE A 8 -18.08 8.44 -0.10
CA ILE A 8 -17.17 8.45 -1.26
C ILE A 8 -15.70 8.43 -0.80
N LEU A 9 -15.38 9.19 0.24
CA LEU A 9 -14.03 9.25 0.80
C LEU A 9 -13.61 7.90 1.39
N ILE A 10 -14.45 7.27 2.21
CA ILE A 10 -14.20 5.93 2.76
C ILE A 10 -14.07 4.88 1.65
N SER A 11 -14.96 4.91 0.66
CA SER A 11 -14.88 4.01 -0.50
C SER A 11 -13.60 4.21 -1.29
N SER A 12 -13.11 5.45 -1.43
CA SER A 12 -11.87 5.75 -2.13
C SER A 12 -10.65 5.16 -1.40
N TYR A 13 -10.59 5.24 -0.07
CA TYR A 13 -9.54 4.55 0.69
C TYR A 13 -9.59 3.03 0.50
N ALA A 14 -10.78 2.44 0.54
CA ALA A 14 -10.95 1.01 0.29
C ALA A 14 -10.46 0.62 -1.12
N VAL A 15 -10.80 1.41 -2.14
CA VAL A 15 -10.34 1.19 -3.52
C VAL A 15 -8.81 1.31 -3.63
N ALA A 16 -8.19 2.28 -2.97
CA ALA A 16 -6.73 2.41 -2.98
C ALA A 16 -6.04 1.17 -2.38
N VAL A 17 -6.56 0.67 -1.25
CA VAL A 17 -6.05 -0.55 -0.62
C VAL A 17 -6.26 -1.76 -1.53
N ILE A 18 -7.48 -1.99 -2.02
CA ILE A 18 -7.78 -3.13 -2.89
C ILE A 18 -6.93 -3.09 -4.16
N SER A 19 -6.79 -1.92 -4.78
CA SER A 19 -5.93 -1.72 -5.96
C SER A 19 -4.48 -2.09 -5.66
N SER A 20 -3.93 -1.60 -4.54
CA SER A 20 -2.57 -1.93 -4.12
C SER A 20 -2.37 -3.43 -3.86
N ILE A 21 -3.38 -4.11 -3.30
CA ILE A 21 -3.35 -5.56 -3.05
C ILE A 21 -3.36 -6.34 -4.37
N VAL A 22 -4.28 -6.01 -5.28
CA VAL A 22 -4.39 -6.69 -6.58
C VAL A 22 -3.10 -6.53 -7.38
N VAL A 23 -2.56 -5.31 -7.46
CA VAL A 23 -1.32 -5.04 -8.17
C VAL A 23 -0.13 -5.69 -7.47
N GLY A 24 -0.08 -5.64 -6.14
CA GLY A 24 0.97 -6.32 -5.36
C GLY A 24 0.98 -7.83 -5.59
N LEU A 25 -0.20 -8.45 -5.69
CA LEU A 25 -0.35 -9.87 -6.03
C LEU A 25 0.17 -10.17 -7.44
N LEU A 26 -0.18 -9.33 -8.42
CA LEU A 26 0.31 -9.46 -9.80
C LEU A 26 1.84 -9.33 -9.88
N LEU A 27 2.43 -8.47 -9.04
CA LEU A 27 3.88 -8.29 -8.90
C LEU A 27 4.55 -9.36 -8.04
N ARG A 28 3.80 -10.37 -7.58
CA ARG A 28 4.28 -11.46 -6.72
C ARG A 28 4.94 -11.00 -5.42
N ILE A 29 4.44 -9.90 -4.84
CA ILE A 29 4.80 -9.51 -3.47
C ILE A 29 4.15 -10.53 -2.51
N PRO A 30 4.86 -11.03 -1.49
CA PRO A 30 4.28 -11.98 -0.54
C PRO A 30 3.10 -11.34 0.22
N LEU A 31 2.05 -12.12 0.49
CA LEU A 31 0.84 -11.60 1.13
C LEU A 31 1.11 -11.17 2.58
N LEU A 32 1.79 -12.03 3.34
CA LEU A 32 2.20 -11.80 4.72
C LEU A 32 3.72 -11.78 4.82
N PRO A 33 4.28 -11.05 5.81
CA PRO A 33 5.71 -11.13 6.10
C PRO A 33 6.08 -12.53 6.60
N GLU A 34 7.23 -13.03 6.16
CA GLU A 34 7.72 -14.39 6.46
C GLU A 34 8.19 -14.56 7.92
N ARG A 35 8.50 -13.45 8.59
CA ARG A 35 9.05 -13.41 9.95
C ARG A 35 8.27 -12.39 10.77
N PRO A 36 8.24 -12.52 12.11
CA PRO A 36 7.57 -11.53 12.98
C PRO A 36 8.09 -10.12 12.70
N MET A 37 7.17 -9.16 12.57
CA MET A 37 7.39 -7.77 12.10
C MET A 37 8.57 -7.03 12.72
N ARG A 38 9.02 -7.41 13.92
CA ARG A 38 10.14 -6.77 14.61
C ARG A 38 11.52 -7.16 14.04
N GLN A 39 11.61 -8.31 13.36
CA GLN A 39 12.87 -8.86 12.84
C GLN A 39 12.87 -8.98 11.31
N SER A 40 11.86 -8.43 10.64
CA SER A 40 11.65 -8.62 9.22
C SER A 40 11.35 -7.31 8.50
N TRP A 41 12.24 -6.94 7.61
CA TRP A 41 11.99 -5.90 6.60
C TRP A 41 11.41 -6.51 5.31
N THR A 42 10.91 -7.74 5.34
CA THR A 42 10.26 -8.37 4.19
C THR A 42 9.03 -7.56 3.77
N ILE A 43 9.09 -7.01 2.57
CA ILE A 43 7.99 -6.25 1.99
C ILE A 43 6.86 -7.21 1.66
N SER A 44 5.71 -6.99 2.28
CA SER A 44 4.48 -7.72 2.00
C SER A 44 3.38 -6.80 1.50
N ILE A 45 2.33 -7.41 0.99
CA ILE A 45 1.14 -6.71 0.52
C ILE A 45 0.41 -6.06 1.70
N VAL A 46 0.29 -6.79 2.82
CA VAL A 46 -0.35 -6.27 4.03
C VAL A 46 0.50 -5.16 4.65
N PHE A 47 1.81 -5.38 4.76
CA PHE A 47 2.74 -4.40 5.32
C PHE A 47 4.08 -4.40 4.57
N PRO A 48 4.57 -3.25 4.06
CA PRO A 48 4.03 -1.90 4.26
C PRO A 48 3.05 -1.43 3.17
N THR A 49 2.81 -2.23 2.11
CA THR A 49 2.15 -1.75 0.88
C THR A 49 0.75 -1.16 1.11
N ALA A 50 -0.15 -1.89 1.77
CA ALA A 50 -1.50 -1.37 2.06
C ALA A 50 -1.49 -0.13 2.98
N VAL A 51 -0.56 -0.09 3.94
CA VAL A 51 -0.41 1.05 4.87
C VAL A 51 0.07 2.29 4.11
N LEU A 52 1.03 2.14 3.20
CA LEU A 52 1.50 3.22 2.33
C LEU A 52 0.39 3.70 1.40
N ALA A 53 -0.42 2.80 0.84
CA ALA A 53 -1.54 3.18 -0.02
C ALA A 53 -2.55 4.08 0.70
N LEU A 54 -2.85 3.78 1.97
CA LEU A 54 -3.69 4.64 2.82
C LEU A 54 -3.02 6.00 3.08
N GLY A 55 -1.74 6.01 3.45
CA GLY A 55 -0.99 7.23 3.73
C GLY A 55 -0.91 8.17 2.52
N PHE A 56 -0.56 7.63 1.35
CA PHE A 56 -0.51 8.42 0.11
C PHE A 56 -1.89 8.90 -0.32
N SER A 57 -2.93 8.07 -0.19
CA SER A 57 -4.30 8.50 -0.46
C SER A 57 -4.70 9.68 0.43
N ALA A 58 -4.35 9.63 1.73
CA ALA A 58 -4.66 10.72 2.66
C ALA A 58 -3.92 12.02 2.31
N MET A 59 -2.65 11.93 1.90
CA MET A 59 -1.89 13.10 1.45
C MET A 59 -2.51 13.74 0.21
N VAL A 60 -2.84 12.93 -0.80
CA VAL A 60 -3.39 13.42 -2.08
C VAL A 60 -4.82 13.98 -1.90
N PHE A 61 -5.66 13.33 -1.10
CA PHE A 61 -7.01 13.83 -0.84
C PHE A 61 -7.00 15.13 -0.04
N LYS A 62 -6.05 15.30 0.89
CA LYS A 62 -5.87 16.56 1.63
C LYS A 62 -5.44 17.72 0.72
N LEU A 63 -4.77 17.43 -0.39
CA LEU A 63 -4.43 18.41 -1.43
C LEU A 63 -5.63 18.80 -2.32
N GLY A 64 -6.80 18.20 -2.10
CA GLY A 64 -8.03 18.49 -2.85
C GLY A 64 -8.20 17.66 -4.13
N VAL A 65 -7.40 16.62 -4.33
CA VAL A 65 -7.50 15.70 -5.47
C VAL A 65 -8.08 14.38 -4.98
N ASP A 66 -9.40 14.29 -4.90
CA ASP A 66 -10.11 13.10 -4.42
C ASP A 66 -10.87 12.36 -5.54
N GLY A 67 -11.29 11.14 -5.24
CA GLY A 67 -12.10 10.32 -6.14
C GLY A 67 -11.62 8.88 -6.29
N LEU A 68 -12.54 8.02 -6.74
CA LEU A 68 -12.31 6.57 -6.86
C LEU A 68 -11.21 6.24 -7.87
N LEU A 69 -11.15 6.97 -8.99
CA LEU A 69 -10.12 6.75 -10.01
C LEU A 69 -8.73 7.16 -9.51
N VAL A 70 -8.66 8.30 -8.79
CA VAL A 70 -7.42 8.77 -8.16
C VAL A 70 -6.93 7.75 -7.12
N ALA A 71 -7.82 7.24 -6.26
CA ALA A 71 -7.52 6.16 -5.33
C ALA A 71 -6.93 4.92 -6.01
N ALA A 72 -7.54 4.47 -7.11
CA ALA A 72 -7.07 3.29 -7.84
C ALA A 72 -5.65 3.50 -8.36
N ILE A 73 -5.36 4.67 -8.95
CA ILE A 73 -4.03 5.05 -9.44
C ILE A 73 -3.02 5.10 -8.30
N ILE A 74 -3.39 5.70 -7.16
CA ILE A 74 -2.51 5.73 -5.98
C ILE A 74 -2.19 4.31 -5.53
N GLY A 75 -3.16 3.41 -5.47
CA GLY A 75 -2.93 2.01 -5.14
C GLY A 75 -1.94 1.32 -6.09
N ILE A 76 -2.08 1.53 -7.40
CA ILE A 76 -1.15 1.00 -8.43
C ILE A 76 0.26 1.54 -8.20
N ILE A 77 0.41 2.85 -8.09
CA ILE A 77 1.71 3.52 -7.90
C ILE A 77 2.36 3.03 -6.59
N THR A 78 1.58 2.87 -5.53
CA THR A 78 2.08 2.39 -4.23
C THR A 78 2.62 0.98 -4.33
N ALA A 79 1.91 0.06 -5.01
CA ALA A 79 2.39 -1.31 -5.19
C ALA A 79 3.68 -1.36 -6.03
N LEU A 80 3.78 -0.54 -7.08
CA LEU A 80 5.00 -0.40 -7.87
C LEU A 80 6.15 0.17 -7.03
N PHE A 81 5.87 1.20 -6.23
CA PHE A 81 6.84 1.80 -5.31
C PHE A 81 7.37 0.76 -4.30
N SER A 82 6.47 -0.02 -3.69
CA SER A 82 6.85 -1.11 -2.79
C SER A 82 7.76 -2.12 -3.46
N LYS A 83 7.43 -2.59 -4.67
CA LYS A 83 8.21 -3.62 -5.36
C LYS A 83 9.56 -3.12 -5.87
N TYR A 84 9.63 -1.93 -6.45
CA TYR A 84 10.82 -1.52 -7.20
C TYR A 84 11.74 -0.58 -6.43
N ILE A 85 11.18 0.28 -5.58
CA ILE A 85 11.95 1.28 -4.85
C ILE A 85 12.21 0.80 -3.44
N LEU A 86 11.15 0.45 -2.72
CA LEU A 86 11.27 0.10 -1.31
C LEU A 86 12.10 -1.18 -1.10
N GLU A 87 11.97 -2.16 -1.99
CA GLU A 87 12.77 -3.40 -1.99
C GLU A 87 14.26 -3.14 -2.18
N ARG A 88 14.65 -2.04 -2.85
CA ARG A 88 16.05 -1.67 -3.05
C ARG A 88 16.61 -0.76 -1.96
N VAL A 89 15.74 -0.01 -1.30
CA VAL A 89 16.14 0.97 -0.28
C VAL A 89 16.23 0.33 1.10
N LEU A 90 15.37 -0.63 1.41
CA LEU A 90 15.40 -1.33 2.69
C LEU A 90 16.53 -2.35 2.74
N PRO A 91 17.22 -2.48 3.89
CA PRO A 91 18.23 -3.50 4.07
C PRO A 91 17.58 -4.89 4.01
N GLU A 92 18.25 -5.83 3.33
CA GLU A 92 17.83 -7.23 3.36
C GLU A 92 17.91 -7.77 4.80
N PRO A 93 16.93 -8.59 5.23
CA PRO A 93 16.94 -9.16 6.56
C PRO A 93 18.18 -10.06 6.73
N VAL A 94 18.97 -9.79 7.77
CA VAL A 94 20.12 -10.64 8.13
C VAL A 94 19.58 -12.06 8.39
N MET A 95 20.09 -13.04 7.64
CA MET A 95 19.85 -14.45 7.95
C MET A 95 20.79 -14.80 9.09
N GLU A 96 20.28 -14.85 10.33
CA GLU A 96 20.97 -15.64 11.35
C GLU A 96 20.82 -17.11 10.92
N GLU A 97 21.92 -17.70 10.47
CA GLU A 97 22.03 -19.15 10.28
C GLU A 97 21.91 -19.78 11.68
N SER A 98 20.75 -20.39 11.93
CA SER A 98 20.48 -21.20 13.13
C SER A 98 20.98 -22.63 12.97
#